data_AF-A0A957LUQ4-F1
#
_entry.id   AF-A0A957LUQ4-F1
#
_cell.length_a   1.000
_cell.length_b   1.000
_cell.length_c   1.000
_cell.angle_alpha   90.00
_cell.angle_beta   90.00
_cell.angle_gamma   90.00
#
_symmetry.space_group_name_H-M   'P 1'
#
loop_
_entity.id
_entity.type
_entity.pdbx_description
1 polymer ?
#
loop_
_entity_poly.entity_id
_entity_poly.type
_entity_poly.pdbx_seq_one_letter_code
_entity_poly.pdbx_strand_id
1 'polypeptide(L)'
;LLEQRYGLQLQRAQQTMECVAANEYEQALFGIRAGAAMLLLEGVTYGERDLPVEYFKAIYRGDRCKFHLESWRNRSDVETAGAQRVSVIVA
;
A
#
# COMPACT_ATOMS: atom_id res chain seq x y z
N LEU A 1 0.57 6.60 15.56
CA LEU A 1 1.20 7.89 15.90
C LEU A 1 0.33 9.07 15.49
N LEU A 2 -0.07 9.19 14.22
CA LEU A 2 -0.86 10.33 13.71
C LEU A 2 -2.19 10.52 14.47
N GLU A 3 -2.96 9.46 14.64
CA GLU A 3 -4.23 9.55 15.38
C GLU A 3 -4.01 9.77 16.88
N GLN A 4 -3.16 8.94 17.50
CA GLN A 4 -2.97 8.93 18.96
C GLN A 4 -2.25 10.18 19.50
N ARG A 5 -1.25 10.72 18.79
CA ARG A 5 -0.43 11.83 19.28
C ARG A 5 -0.85 13.18 18.73
N TYR A 6 -1.38 13.22 17.51
CA TYR A 6 -1.73 14.46 16.82
C TYR A 6 -3.24 14.65 16.65
N GLY A 7 -4.06 13.69 17.11
CA GLY A 7 -5.53 13.81 17.07
C GLY A 7 -6.11 13.82 15.65
N LEU A 8 -5.34 13.38 14.65
CA LEU A 8 -5.78 13.35 13.26
C LEU A 8 -6.76 12.19 13.05
N GLN A 9 -7.90 12.44 12.43
CA GLN A 9 -8.85 11.40 12.04
C GLN A 9 -8.59 10.99 10.59
N LEU A 10 -8.08 9.78 10.36
CA LEU A 10 -7.82 9.26 9.01
C LEU A 10 -9.10 8.60 8.48
N GLN A 11 -9.58 9.06 7.32
CA GLN A 11 -10.88 8.63 6.78
C GLN A 11 -10.76 7.72 5.57
N ARG A 12 -9.78 7.98 4.71
CA ARG A 12 -9.60 7.25 3.45
C ARG A 12 -8.14 7.21 3.08
N ALA A 13 -7.71 6.13 2.43
CA ALA A 13 -6.42 6.08 1.75
C ALA A 13 -6.63 5.69 0.29
N GLN A 14 -5.81 6.26 -0.59
CA GLN A 14 -5.69 5.80 -1.97
C GLN A 14 -4.27 5.29 -2.17
N GLN A 15 -4.15 4.06 -2.66
CA GLN A 15 -2.87 3.39 -2.82
C GLN A 15 -2.80 2.71 -4.19
N THR A 16 -1.64 2.74 -4.80
CA THR A 16 -1.32 2.02 -6.04
C THR A 16 -0.20 1.03 -5.77
N MET A 17 -0.27 -0.10 -6.45
CA MET A 17 0.69 -1.19 -6.32
C MET A 17 1.19 -1.59 -7.69
N GLU A 18 2.51 -1.52 -7.89
CA GLU A 18 3.14 -1.67 -9.19
C GLU A 18 4.36 -2.60 -9.11
N CYS A 19 4.45 -3.54 -10.05
CA CYS A 19 5.65 -4.36 -10.22
C CYS A 19 6.72 -3.55 -10.96
N VAL A 20 7.86 -3.31 -10.31
CA VAL A 20 8.96 -2.51 -10.86
C VAL A 20 10.27 -3.29 -10.82
N ALA A 21 11.24 -2.87 -11.64
CA ALA A 21 12.60 -3.40 -11.57
C ALA A 21 13.44 -2.57 -10.58
N ALA A 22 14.26 -3.24 -9.76
CA ALA A 22 15.13 -2.57 -8.80
C ALA A 22 16.10 -1.60 -9.48
N ASN A 23 16.10 -0.34 -9.06
CA ASN A 23 17.09 0.65 -9.49
C ASN A 23 18.43 0.48 -8.73
N GLU A 24 19.47 1.20 -9.13
CA GLU A 24 20.81 1.06 -8.53
C GLU A 24 20.85 1.35 -7.03
N TYR A 25 20.05 2.33 -6.58
CA TYR A 25 19.94 2.68 -5.16
C TYR A 25 19.30 1.55 -4.34
N GLU A 26 18.20 0.98 -4.82
CA GLU A 26 17.51 -0.15 -4.20
C GLU A 26 18.37 -1.42 -4.22
N GLN A 27 19.11 -1.66 -5.30
CA GLN A 27 20.05 -2.76 -5.40
C GLN A 27 21.09 -2.71 -4.28
N ALA A 28 21.71 -1.54 -4.07
CA ALA A 28 22.69 -1.32 -3.02
C ALA A 28 22.08 -1.46 -1.62
N LEU A 29 20.87 -0.91 -1.41
CA LEU A 29 20.20 -0.92 -0.12
C LEU A 29 19.72 -2.32 0.29
N PHE A 30 19.17 -3.09 -0.64
CA PHE A 30 18.58 -4.40 -0.37
C PHE A 30 19.52 -5.59 -0.63
N GLY A 31 20.70 -5.34 -1.21
CA GLY A 31 21.66 -6.38 -1.59
C GLY A 31 21.08 -7.33 -2.63
N ILE A 32 20.41 -6.79 -3.66
CA ILE A 32 19.74 -7.55 -4.72
C ILE A 32 20.37 -7.28 -6.08
N ARG A 33 20.20 -8.23 -7.01
CA ARG A 33 20.72 -8.11 -8.38
C ARG A 33 20.00 -7.00 -9.16
N ALA A 34 20.69 -6.46 -10.16
CA ALA A 34 20.10 -5.57 -11.15
C ALA A 34 18.87 -6.20 -11.82
N GLY A 35 17.81 -5.41 -11.96
CA GLY A 35 16.55 -5.87 -12.55
C GLY A 35 15.80 -6.90 -11.69
N ALA A 36 16.13 -7.05 -10.40
CA ALA A 36 15.31 -7.84 -9.49
C ALA A 36 13.87 -7.28 -9.46
N ALA A 37 12.88 -8.17 -9.45
CA ALA A 37 11.49 -7.78 -9.37
C ALA A 37 11.20 -7.25 -7.95
N MET A 38 10.71 -6.02 -7.92
CA MET A 38 10.29 -5.31 -6.72
C MET A 38 8.83 -4.94 -6.85
N LEU A 39 8.24 -4.57 -5.73
CA LEU A 39 6.89 -4.07 -5.69
C LEU A 39 6.87 -2.69 -5.05
N LEU A 40 6.49 -1.71 -5.86
CA LEU A 40 6.29 -0.35 -5.43
C LEU A 40 4.86 -0.19 -4.92
N LEU A 41 4.72 0.24 -3.67
CA LEU A 41 3.47 0.65 -3.07
C LEU A 41 3.56 2.14 -2.74
N GLU A 42 2.69 2.93 -3.31
CA GLU A 42 2.61 4.36 -3.01
C GLU A 42 1.18 4.78 -2.74
N GLY A 43 1.00 5.86 -1.99
CA GLY A 43 -0.35 6.33 -1.71
C GLY A 43 -0.42 7.57 -0.86
N VAL A 44 -1.64 8.09 -0.78
CA VAL A 44 -1.99 9.25 0.01
C VAL A 44 -3.09 8.87 0.99
N THR A 45 -2.87 9.21 2.27
CA THR A 45 -3.86 9.08 3.33
C THR A 45 -4.51 10.44 3.55
N TYR A 46 -5.84 10.44 3.59
CA TYR A 46 -6.69 11.61 3.74
C TYR A 46 -7.40 11.60 5.08
N GLY A 47 -7.45 12.77 5.72
CA GLY A 47 -8.17 13.00 6.95
C GLY A 47 -9.55 13.58 6.72
N GLU A 48 -10.04 14.35 7.69
CA GLU A 48 -11.32 15.04 7.60
C GLU A 48 -11.39 15.96 6.37
N ARG A 49 -12.57 15.97 5.72
CA ARG A 49 -12.84 16.81 4.54
C ARG A 49 -11.88 16.57 3.36
N ASP A 50 -11.39 15.33 3.24
CA ASP A 50 -10.47 14.89 2.18
C ASP A 50 -9.14 15.67 2.16
N LEU A 51 -8.69 16.16 3.32
CA LEU A 51 -7.40 16.82 3.47
C LEU A 51 -6.27 15.77 3.41
N PRO A 52 -5.27 15.89 2.51
CA PRO A 52 -4.14 14.95 2.49
C PRO A 52 -3.26 15.14 3.73
N VAL A 53 -3.03 14.04 4.45
CA VAL A 53 -2.27 14.01 5.71
C VAL A 53 -0.90 13.38 5.52
N GLU A 54 -0.81 12.35 4.70
CA GLU A 54 0.42 11.57 4.51
C GLU A 54 0.54 11.16 3.04
N TYR A 55 1.73 11.32 2.47
CA TYR A 55 2.15 10.58 1.29
C TYR A 55 3.20 9.57 1.72
N PHE A 56 3.04 8.33 1.28
CA PHE A 56 4.04 7.31 1.50
C PHE A 56 4.45 6.65 0.19
N LYS A 57 5.71 6.21 0.15
CA LYS A 57 6.28 5.40 -0.91
C LYS A 57 7.11 4.30 -0.26
N ALA A 58 6.75 3.06 -0.54
CA ALA A 58 7.39 1.88 -0.01
C ALA A 58 7.76 0.94 -1.15
N ILE A 59 8.95 0.35 -1.06
CA ILE A 59 9.46 -0.61 -2.02
C ILE A 59 9.69 -1.94 -1.30
N TYR A 60 9.11 -3.00 -1.81
CA TYR A 60 9.19 -4.34 -1.25
C TYR A 60 9.95 -5.27 -2.19
N ARG A 61 10.76 -6.15 -1.59
CA ARG A 61 11.43 -7.23 -2.31
C ARG A 61 10.41 -8.25 -2.80
N GLY A 62 10.26 -8.39 -4.12
CA GLY A 62 9.29 -9.32 -4.72
C GLY A 62 9.56 -10.78 -4.39
N ASP A 63 10.82 -11.14 -4.10
CA ASP A 63 11.22 -12.49 -3.69
C ASP A 63 10.90 -12.82 -2.22
N ARG A 64 10.45 -11.83 -1.43
CA ARG A 64 10.15 -11.97 0.01
C ARG A 64 8.79 -11.38 0.43
N CYS A 65 7.96 -11.01 -0.53
CA CYS A 65 6.69 -10.37 -0.25
C CYS A 65 5.54 -11.17 -0.87
N LYS A 66 4.45 -11.34 -0.11
CA LYS A 66 3.23 -11.97 -0.58
C LYS A 66 2.02 -11.11 -0.23
N PHE A 67 1.12 -10.93 -1.19
CA PHE A 67 -0.15 -10.24 -0.99
C PHE A 67 -1.25 -11.26 -0.80
N HIS A 68 -2.04 -11.07 0.25
CA HIS A 68 -3.24 -11.86 0.49
C HIS A 68 -4.44 -10.94 0.37
N LEU A 69 -5.24 -11.20 -0.67
CA LEU A 69 -6.48 -10.49 -0.94
C LEU A 69 -7.63 -11.47 -0.72
N GLU A 70 -8.60 -11.06 0.08
CA GLU A 70 -9.88 -11.76 0.24
C GLU A 70 -10.99 -10.82 -0.25
N SER A 71 -11.91 -11.36 -1.05
CA SER A 71 -13.05 -10.61 -1.57
C SER A 71 -14.32 -11.44 -1.43
N TRP A 72 -15.36 -10.81 -0.91
CA TRP A 72 -16.66 -11.40 -0.70
C TRP A 72 -17.65 -10.72 -1.64
N ARG A 73 -18.36 -11.50 -2.48
CA ARG A 73 -19.44 -10.95 -3.30
C ARG A 73 -20.74 -10.99 -2.51
N ASN A 74 -21.15 -9.86 -1.96
CA ASN A 74 -22.48 -9.77 -1.36
C ASN A 74 -23.53 -9.61 -2.47
N ARG A 75 -24.56 -10.46 -2.47
CA ARG A 75 -25.58 -10.48 -3.54
C ARG A 75 -26.59 -9.33 -3.44
N SER A 76 -26.42 -8.44 -2.47
CA SER A 76 -27.32 -7.30 -2.19
C SER A 76 -26.70 -5.93 -2.53
N ASP A 77 -25.45 -5.88 -2.96
CA ASP A 77 -24.73 -4.62 -3.21
C ASP A 77 -24.94 -4.14 -4.65
N VAL A 78 -26.06 -3.45 -4.90
CA VAL A 78 -26.19 -2.59 -6.09
C VAL A 78 -25.67 -1.18 -5.82
N GLU A 79 -25.44 -0.75 -4.56
CA GLU A 79 -25.17 0.68 -4.29
C GLU A 79 -24.08 1.04 -3.27
N THR A 80 -23.26 0.10 -2.77
CA THR A 80 -22.09 0.52 -1.97
C THR A 80 -20.86 -0.29 -2.33
N ALA A 81 -19.87 0.36 -2.94
CA ALA A 81 -18.54 -0.19 -3.16
C ALA A 81 -17.88 -0.45 -1.80
N GLY A 82 -18.13 -1.64 -1.24
CA GLY A 82 -17.51 -2.10 -0.01
C GLY A 82 -15.99 -2.11 -0.16
N ALA A 83 -15.29 -1.48 0.79
CA ALA A 83 -13.83 -1.40 0.80
C ALA A 83 -13.22 -2.81 0.80
N GLN A 84 -12.48 -3.14 -0.25
CA GLN A 84 -11.75 -4.40 -0.37
C GLN A 84 -10.62 -4.42 0.65
N ARG A 85 -10.59 -5.40 1.56
CA ARG A 85 -9.52 -5.53 2.55
C ARG A 85 -8.31 -6.19 1.90
N VAL A 86 -7.21 -5.45 1.79
CA VAL A 86 -5.92 -5.97 1.31
C VAL A 86 -4.99 -6.14 2.51
N SER A 87 -4.34 -7.31 2.60
CA SER A 87 -3.33 -7.57 3.62
C SER A 87 -1.99 -7.91 2.95
N VAL A 88 -0.92 -7.31 3.44
CA VAL A 88 0.46 -7.56 2.98
C VAL A 88 1.12 -8.48 4.00
N ILE A 89 1.64 -9.60 3.53
CA ILE A 89 2.38 -10.57 4.35
C ILE A 89 3.84 -10.50 3.91
N VAL A 90 4.70 -10.02 4.81
CA VAL A 90 6.14 -10.01 4.61
C VAL A 90 6.69 -11.33 5.18
N ALA A 91 7.49 -12.04 4.38
CA ALA A 91 8.05 -13.35 4.74
C ALA A 91 9.56 -13.27 5.06
#